data_AF-A0AAV4X0Y6-F1
#
_entry.id   AF-A0AAV4X0Y6-F1
#
_cell.length_a   1.000
_cell.length_b   1.000
_cell.length_c   1.000
_cell.angle_alpha   90.00
_cell.angle_beta   90.00
_cell.angle_gamma   90.00
#
_symmetry.space_group_name_H-M   'P 1'
#
loop_
_entity.id
_entity.type
_entity.pdbx_description
1 polymer ?
#
loop_
_entity_poly.entity_id
_entity_poly.type
_entity_poly.pdbx_seq_one_letter_code
_entity_poly.pdbx_strand_id
1 'polypeptide(L)'
;MARYKQHSYLIEKTALECGEYAHTRDFRKGTFTDPMRFGMITRLPDLTIFLNTQDNLLDTHVGVVESNKLLIPSVGIVDSNCFPNLITYPVPGNDDTPQAVQLYCRLFKEAILRGKTKRKEFIAKYQSVREA
;
A
#
# COMPACT_ATOMS: atom_id res chain seq x y z
N MET A 1 2.78 -2.91 1.09
CA MET A 1 3.05 -4.36 1.14
C MET A 1 4.40 -4.61 0.50
N ALA A 2 5.23 -5.44 1.13
CA ALA A 2 6.52 -5.85 0.61
C ALA A 2 6.96 -7.13 1.30
N ARG A 3 7.53 -8.11 0.59
CA ARG A 3 7.94 -9.37 1.23
C ARG A 3 9.42 -9.40 1.62
N TYR A 4 10.25 -8.52 1.07
CA TYR A 4 11.67 -8.50 1.39
C TYR A 4 11.93 -8.07 2.83
N LYS A 5 12.45 -9.02 3.63
CA LYS A 5 12.80 -8.83 5.04
C LYS A 5 13.77 -7.66 5.25
N GLN A 6 14.62 -7.39 4.27
CA GLN A 6 15.60 -6.30 4.30
C GLN A 6 14.95 -4.93 4.54
N HIS A 7 13.78 -4.68 3.92
CA HIS A 7 13.13 -3.38 3.94
C HIS A 7 11.94 -3.31 4.90
N SER A 8 11.61 -4.44 5.54
CA SER A 8 10.40 -4.57 6.33
C SER A 8 10.29 -3.54 7.46
N TYR A 9 11.37 -3.36 8.23
CA TYR A 9 11.38 -2.40 9.35
C TYR A 9 11.13 -0.96 8.86
N LEU A 10 11.77 -0.58 7.76
CA LEU A 10 11.62 0.75 7.16
C LEU A 10 10.17 0.99 6.72
N ILE A 11 9.54 -0.01 6.10
CA ILE A 11 8.17 0.08 5.58
C ILE A 11 7.16 0.15 6.72
N GLU A 12 7.31 -0.70 7.74
CA GLU A 12 6.47 -0.69 8.94
C GLU A 12 6.58 0.65 9.68
N LYS A 13 7.80 1.15 9.86
CA LYS A 13 8.06 2.46 10.47
C LYS A 13 7.42 3.59 9.66
N THR A 14 7.57 3.57 8.34
CA THR A 14 6.98 4.58 7.45
C THR A 14 5.45 4.57 7.55
N ALA A 15 4.83 3.40 7.55
CA ALA A 15 3.38 3.27 7.69
C ALA A 15 2.90 3.80 9.04
N LEU A 16 3.59 3.46 10.14
CA LEU A 16 3.30 3.98 11.46
C LEU A 16 3.38 5.51 11.51
N GLU A 17 4.44 6.10 10.95
CA GLU A 17 4.63 7.56 10.88
C GLU A 17 3.56 8.27 10.04
N CYS A 18 2.99 7.59 9.06
CA CYS A 18 1.87 8.11 8.26
C CYS A 18 0.51 7.91 8.93
N GLY A 19 0.42 7.06 9.95
CA GLY A 19 -0.85 6.56 10.47
C GLY A 19 -1.60 5.70 9.44
N GLU A 20 -0.87 4.84 8.75
CA GLU A 20 -1.38 3.85 7.78
C GLU A 20 -0.95 2.43 8.19
N TYR A 21 -1.53 1.43 7.54
CA TYR A 21 -1.22 0.02 7.81
C TYR A 21 -0.15 -0.53 6.85
N ALA A 22 0.69 -1.42 7.35
CA ALA A 22 1.64 -2.17 6.54
C ALA A 22 1.49 -3.67 6.76
N HIS A 23 1.70 -4.44 5.70
CA HIS A 23 1.86 -5.89 5.76
C HIS A 23 3.13 -6.26 5.00
N THR A 24 4.09 -6.82 5.73
CA THR A 24 5.45 -7.11 5.24
C THR A 24 5.92 -8.53 5.56
N ARG A 25 5.05 -9.31 6.21
CA ARG A 25 5.28 -10.71 6.55
C ARG A 25 4.67 -11.58 5.46
N ASP A 26 4.72 -12.90 5.67
CA ASP A 26 4.12 -13.84 4.73
C ASP A 26 2.61 -13.59 4.59
N PHE A 27 2.20 -13.24 3.37
CA PHE A 27 0.82 -13.00 3.03
C PHE A 27 0.08 -14.33 2.92
N ARG A 28 -0.85 -14.59 3.84
CA ARG A 28 -1.66 -15.80 3.81
C ARG A 28 -2.77 -15.62 2.77
N LYS A 29 -2.88 -16.57 1.85
CA LYS A 29 -4.01 -16.63 0.91
C LYS A 29 -5.34 -16.62 1.70
N GLY A 30 -6.30 -15.85 1.22
CA GLY A 30 -7.58 -15.59 1.87
C GLY A 30 -7.58 -14.36 2.78
N THR A 31 -6.46 -13.66 2.96
CA THR A 31 -6.40 -12.49 3.84
C THR A 31 -7.38 -11.39 3.44
N PHE A 32 -7.63 -11.17 2.15
CA PHE A 32 -8.68 -10.23 1.72
C PHE A 32 -9.98 -10.93 1.34
N THR A 33 -9.92 -12.09 0.69
CA THR A 33 -11.12 -12.75 0.15
C THR A 33 -11.93 -13.51 1.21
N ASP A 34 -11.35 -13.82 2.37
CA ASP A 34 -12.01 -14.45 3.51
C ASP A 34 -11.88 -13.58 4.77
N PRO A 35 -12.64 -12.46 4.85
CA PRO A 35 -12.59 -11.55 5.99
C PRO A 35 -13.19 -12.16 7.27
N MET A 36 -13.97 -13.25 7.17
CA MET A 36 -14.51 -13.94 8.36
C MET A 36 -13.40 -14.54 9.22
N ARG A 37 -12.22 -14.80 8.64
CA ARG A 37 -11.04 -15.27 9.36
C ARG A 37 -10.59 -14.35 10.50
N PHE A 38 -10.93 -13.07 10.44
CA PHE A 38 -10.62 -12.11 11.52
C PHE A 38 -11.58 -12.23 12.72
N GLY A 39 -12.64 -13.03 12.61
CA GLY A 39 -13.62 -13.25 13.69
C GLY A 39 -14.53 -12.06 13.98
N MET A 40 -14.52 -11.03 13.12
CA MET A 40 -15.33 -9.83 13.27
C MET A 40 -15.62 -9.16 11.92
N ILE A 41 -16.63 -8.29 11.89
CA ILE A 41 -16.91 -7.44 10.73
C ILE A 41 -15.69 -6.53 10.51
N THR A 42 -14.98 -6.75 9.41
CA THR A 42 -13.72 -6.08 9.11
C THR A 42 -13.89 -5.20 7.88
N ARG A 43 -13.41 -3.95 7.96
CA ARG A 43 -13.28 -3.09 6.77
C ARG A 43 -11.97 -3.43 6.05
N LEU A 44 -12.08 -3.82 4.78
CA LEU A 44 -10.93 -4.06 3.91
C LEU A 44 -10.27 -2.74 3.49
N PRO A 45 -9.00 -2.77 3.05
CA PRO A 45 -8.34 -1.58 2.54
C PRO A 45 -9.00 -1.08 1.26
N ASP A 46 -9.16 0.24 1.15
CA ASP A 46 -9.70 0.89 -0.06
C ASP A 46 -8.62 1.09 -1.14
N LEU A 47 -7.33 0.93 -0.79
CA LEU A 47 -6.17 1.05 -1.68
C LEU A 47 -5.03 0.17 -1.13
N THR A 48 -4.31 -0.51 -2.02
CA THR A 48 -3.08 -1.23 -1.67
C THR A 48 -1.87 -0.67 -2.41
N ILE A 49 -0.74 -0.56 -1.72
CA ILE A 49 0.53 -0.13 -2.30
C ILE A 49 1.53 -1.28 -2.19
N PHE A 50 2.10 -1.72 -3.29
CA PHE A 50 3.12 -2.77 -3.37
C PHE A 50 4.47 -2.13 -3.69
N LEU A 51 5.41 -2.22 -2.74
CA LEU A 51 6.79 -1.81 -3.00
C LEU A 51 7.57 -2.88 -3.75
N ASN A 52 7.17 -4.15 -3.59
CA ASN A 52 7.60 -5.28 -4.41
C ASN A 52 6.34 -6.01 -4.88
N THR A 53 6.25 -6.28 -6.18
CA THR A 53 5.07 -6.91 -6.79
C THR A 53 5.26 -8.40 -7.03
N GLN A 54 6.49 -8.88 -6.88
CA GLN A 54 6.85 -10.29 -6.89
C GLN A 54 6.91 -10.90 -5.48
N ASP A 55 6.74 -12.22 -5.46
CA ASP A 55 6.90 -13.07 -4.31
C ASP A 55 8.30 -13.74 -4.30
N ASN A 56 8.68 -14.42 -3.21
CA ASN A 56 10.00 -15.06 -3.09
C ASN A 56 10.27 -16.15 -4.15
N LEU A 57 9.23 -16.63 -4.82
CA LEU A 57 9.30 -17.63 -5.90
C LEU A 57 9.27 -16.98 -7.30
N LEU A 58 9.47 -15.66 -7.40
CA LEU A 58 9.38 -14.86 -8.64
C LEU A 58 7.99 -14.85 -9.30
N ASP A 59 6.98 -15.35 -8.59
CA ASP A 59 5.57 -15.25 -8.99
C ASP A 59 4.94 -13.94 -8.54
N THR A 60 3.78 -13.61 -9.10
CA THR A 60 3.01 -12.43 -8.68
C THR A 60 2.55 -12.57 -7.23
N HIS A 61 2.76 -11.52 -6.42
CA HIS A 61 2.36 -11.51 -5.01
C HIS A 61 0.85 -11.76 -4.86
N VAL A 62 0.46 -12.70 -3.99
CA VAL A 62 -0.96 -13.13 -3.81
C VAL A 62 -1.89 -11.96 -3.48
N GLY A 63 -1.40 -10.99 -2.69
CA GLY A 63 -2.14 -9.77 -2.38
C GLY A 63 -2.52 -8.92 -3.61
N VAL A 64 -1.74 -8.94 -4.70
CA VAL A 64 -2.09 -8.26 -5.96
C VAL A 64 -3.29 -8.96 -6.59
N VAL A 65 -3.26 -10.29 -6.66
CA VAL A 65 -4.34 -11.11 -7.21
C VAL A 65 -5.63 -10.95 -6.41
N GLU A 66 -5.55 -10.95 -5.07
CA GLU A 66 -6.71 -10.76 -4.20
C GLU A 66 -7.26 -9.33 -4.27
N SER A 67 -6.40 -8.31 -4.34
CA SER A 67 -6.83 -6.91 -4.52
C SER A 67 -7.62 -6.77 -5.82
N ASN A 68 -7.10 -7.33 -6.92
CA ASN A 68 -7.76 -7.28 -8.22
C ASN A 68 -9.13 -7.99 -8.22
N LYS A 69 -9.24 -9.15 -7.55
CA LYS A 69 -10.52 -9.88 -7.42
C LYS A 69 -11.60 -9.08 -6.68
N LEU A 70 -11.21 -8.27 -5.71
CA LEU A 70 -12.11 -7.47 -4.89
C LEU A 70 -12.27 -6.03 -5.40
N LEU A 71 -11.72 -5.72 -6.58
CA LEU A 71 -11.72 -4.38 -7.17
C LEU A 71 -11.07 -3.33 -6.26
N ILE A 72 -10.13 -3.75 -5.41
CA ILE A 72 -9.32 -2.84 -4.61
C ILE A 72 -8.19 -2.32 -5.51
N PRO A 73 -8.13 -1.00 -5.76
CA PRO A 73 -7.09 -0.43 -6.61
C PRO A 73 -5.71 -0.69 -6.00
N SER A 74 -4.76 -1.02 -6.86
CA SER A 74 -3.37 -1.28 -6.46
C SER A 74 -2.41 -0.34 -7.16
N VAL A 75 -1.50 0.25 -6.37
CA VAL A 75 -0.31 0.95 -6.86
C VAL A 75 0.88 0.02 -6.64
N GLY A 76 1.69 -0.22 -7.66
CA GLY A 76 2.79 -1.18 -7.54
C GLY A 76 4.05 -0.71 -8.24
N ILE A 77 5.19 -0.84 -7.59
CA ILE A 77 6.49 -0.66 -8.24
C ILE A 77 6.77 -1.92 -9.05
N VAL A 78 7.00 -1.72 -10.35
CA VAL A 78 7.24 -2.81 -11.30
C VAL A 78 8.65 -2.70 -11.85
N ASP A 79 9.43 -3.74 -11.64
CA ASP A 79 10.73 -3.91 -12.30
C ASP A 79 10.57 -4.73 -13.59
N SER A 80 11.66 -4.87 -14.33
CA SER A 80 11.76 -5.51 -15.65
C SER A 80 11.24 -6.95 -15.70
N ASN A 81 11.22 -7.62 -14.55
CA ASN A 81 10.77 -9.01 -14.39
C ASN A 81 9.31 -9.12 -13.87
N CYS A 82 8.65 -8.00 -13.57
CA CYS A 82 7.31 -7.98 -12.99
C CYS A 82 6.21 -7.97 -14.08
N PHE A 83 5.05 -8.58 -13.81
CA PHE A 83 3.89 -8.53 -14.70
C PHE A 83 2.91 -7.42 -14.27
N PRO A 84 2.84 -6.28 -14.99
CA PRO A 84 2.08 -5.11 -14.53
C PRO A 84 0.56 -5.21 -14.75
N ASN A 85 0.08 -6.20 -15.51
CA ASN A 85 -1.30 -6.27 -16.01
C ASN A 85 -2.38 -6.33 -14.92
N LEU A 86 -2.04 -6.80 -13.71
CA LEU A 86 -2.96 -6.91 -12.58
C LEU A 86 -2.91 -5.70 -11.64
N ILE A 87 -2.05 -4.72 -11.93
CA ILE A 87 -1.83 -3.54 -11.11
C ILE A 87 -2.58 -2.37 -11.74
N THR A 88 -3.37 -1.66 -10.94
CA THR A 88 -4.17 -0.52 -11.44
C THR A 88 -3.27 0.65 -11.86
N TYR A 89 -2.25 0.94 -11.06
CA TYR A 89 -1.30 2.02 -11.29
C TYR A 89 0.14 1.49 -11.17
N PRO A 90 0.68 0.89 -12.24
CA PRO A 90 2.06 0.41 -12.24
C PRO A 90 3.04 1.60 -12.34
N VAL A 91 4.08 1.57 -11.51
CA VAL A 91 5.17 2.56 -11.50
C VAL A 91 6.47 1.85 -11.88
N PRO A 92 7.01 2.07 -13.09
CA PRO A 92 8.25 1.43 -13.48
C PRO A 92 9.42 1.95 -12.65
N GLY A 93 10.18 1.05 -12.03
CA GLY A 93 11.33 1.44 -11.22
C GLY A 93 11.96 0.25 -10.47
N ASN A 94 13.19 0.46 -10.00
CA ASN A 94 13.94 -0.52 -9.24
C ASN A 94 13.32 -0.72 -7.85
N ASP A 95 13.01 -1.95 -7.47
CA ASP A 95 12.41 -2.32 -6.19
C ASP A 95 13.36 -3.08 -5.23
N ASP A 96 14.61 -3.34 -5.66
CA ASP A 96 15.61 -4.08 -4.90
C ASP A 96 16.46 -3.18 -4.00
N THR A 97 16.94 -2.06 -4.55
CA THR A 97 17.97 -1.26 -3.86
C THR A 97 17.40 -0.52 -2.64
N PRO A 98 18.11 -0.52 -1.49
CA PRO A 98 17.67 0.22 -0.30
C PRO A 98 17.40 1.70 -0.56
N GLN A 99 18.20 2.33 -1.42
CA GLN A 99 18.07 3.73 -1.79
C GLN A 99 16.75 4.00 -2.53
N ALA A 100 16.37 3.11 -3.46
CA ALA A 100 15.09 3.23 -4.16
C ALA A 100 13.92 3.03 -3.19
N VAL A 101 13.95 1.99 -2.36
CA VAL A 101 12.88 1.74 -1.38
C VAL A 101 12.73 2.89 -0.39
N GLN A 102 13.84 3.47 0.10
CA GLN A 102 13.83 4.67 0.94
C GLN A 102 13.20 5.87 0.22
N LEU A 103 13.54 6.07 -1.06
CA LEU A 103 12.95 7.12 -1.87
C LEU A 103 11.43 6.95 -1.97
N TYR A 104 10.94 5.76 -2.31
CA TYR A 104 9.50 5.51 -2.42
C TYR A 104 8.78 5.67 -1.10
N CYS A 105 9.31 5.10 -0.01
CA CYS A 105 8.74 5.28 1.34
C CYS A 105 8.61 6.76 1.69
N ARG A 106 9.65 7.57 1.41
CA ARG A 106 9.62 9.01 1.65
C ARG A 106 8.58 9.73 0.79
N LEU A 107 8.52 9.43 -0.51
CA LEU A 107 7.57 10.06 -1.43
C LEU A 107 6.12 9.72 -1.07
N PHE A 108 5.82 8.44 -0.81
CA PHE A 108 4.48 8.01 -0.38
C PHE A 108 4.10 8.66 0.95
N LYS A 109 5.00 8.68 1.93
CA LYS A 109 4.78 9.34 3.22
C LYS A 109 4.41 10.81 3.04
N GLU A 110 5.20 11.53 2.25
CA GLU A 110 4.96 12.95 1.99
C GLU A 110 3.62 13.18 1.28
N ALA A 111 3.29 12.37 0.28
CA ALA A 111 2.01 12.46 -0.42
C ALA A 111 0.81 12.20 0.51
N ILE A 112 0.88 11.15 1.34
CA ILE A 112 -0.17 10.81 2.32
C ILE A 112 -0.36 11.93 3.32
N LEU A 113 0.72 12.45 3.91
CA LEU A 113 0.65 13.52 4.89
C LEU A 113 0.09 14.81 4.28
N ARG A 114 0.53 15.19 3.07
CA ARG A 114 -0.03 16.34 2.34
C ARG A 114 -1.53 16.16 2.09
N GLY A 115 -1.97 14.97 1.67
CA GLY A 115 -3.38 14.65 1.48
C GLY A 115 -4.20 14.77 2.76
N LYS A 116 -3.70 14.23 3.88
CA LYS A 116 -4.33 14.34 5.20
C LYS A 116 -4.45 15.79 5.66
N THR A 117 -3.40 16.59 5.50
CA THR A 117 -3.40 18.01 5.85
C THR A 117 -4.43 18.78 5.03
N LYS A 118 -4.45 18.59 3.70
CA LYS A 118 -5.43 19.25 2.83
C LYS A 118 -6.87 18.88 3.17
N ARG A 119 -7.13 17.63 3.53
CA ARG A 119 -8.45 17.20 4.00
C ARG A 119 -8.88 17.92 5.28
N LYS A 120 -7.96 18.11 6.24
CA LYS A 120 -8.25 18.85 7.48
C LYS A 120 -8.54 20.32 7.22
N GLU A 121 -7.72 20.98 6.38
CA GLU A 121 -7.94 22.37 5.97
C GLU A 121 -9.30 22.56 5.29
N PHE A 122 -9.66 21.63 4.39
CA PHE A 122 -10.96 21.63 3.73
C PHE A 122 -12.10 21.53 4.74
N ILE A 123 -12.07 20.56 5.66
CA ILE A 123 -13.12 20.39 6.68
C ILE A 123 -13.25 21.65 7.56
N ALA A 124 -12.14 22.23 8.01
CA ALA A 124 -12.14 23.45 8.82
C ALA A 124 -12.78 24.64 8.09
N LYS A 125 -12.45 24.81 6.79
CA LYS A 125 -13.06 25.85 5.95
C LYS A 125 -14.57 25.66 5.78
N TYR A 126 -15.04 24.41 5.63
CA TYR A 126 -16.48 24.14 5.50
C TYR A 126 -17.24 24.37 6.80
N GLN A 127 -16.62 24.09 7.95
CA GLN A 127 -17.23 24.37 9.25
C GLN A 127 -17.39 25.87 9.48
N SER A 128 -16.35 26.67 9.19
CA SER A 128 -16.43 28.13 9.33
C SER A 128 -17.45 28.77 8.39
N VAL A 129 -17.66 28.22 7.18
CA VAL A 129 -18.72 28.69 6.26
C VAL A 129 -20.12 28.30 6.73
N ARG A 130 -20.28 27.19 7.46
CA ARG A 130 -21.59 26.77 7.98
C ARG A 130 -22.00 27.51 9.26
N GLU A 131 -21.04 28.04 9.99
CA GLU A 131 -21.25 28.75 11.26
C GLU A 131 -21.40 30.28 11.09
N ALA A 132 -21.07 30.81 9.91
CA ALA A 132 -21.26 32.21 9.52
C ALA A 132 -22.60 32.44 8.82
#